data_AF-A0A7C6WRG2-F1
#
_entry.id   AF-A0A7C6WRG2-F1
#
_cell.length_a   1.000
_cell.length_b   1.000
_cell.length_c   1.000
_cell.angle_alpha   90.00
_cell.angle_beta   90.00
_cell.angle_gamma   90.00
#
_symmetry.space_group_name_H-M   'P 1'
#
loop_
_entity.id
_entity.type
_entity.pdbx_description
1 polymer ?
#
loop_
_entity_poly.entity_id
_entity_poly.type
_entity_poly.pdbx_seq_one_letter_code
_entity_poly.pdbx_strand_id
1 'polypeptide(L)'
;MMCIVAISIHQVYIFTFFPMVIIVLIYNSLSDKMKFQSSKILIITTTFFTICAFLVFQFYKVTKYPDMETLTQAISSYTNITPVSLLSYDYFFNFNDHANLAFKNLRHNIFAGIYTVTILLPLIIGFRFIWHFSSNASSSKNLGGIYRISFFAPLAAVPVFILTIDWGRWFAAVLITQFVLLIYYLANDDENVYLAISSLRERLSLFKPSLYLGILLVFHMLVGRFEAAATLGSADKFIKLFSKLLNILATCQ
;
A
#
# COMPACT_ATOMS: atom_id res chain seq x y z
N MET A 1 14.63 -6.19 15.40
CA MET A 1 13.63 -6.45 16.47
C MET A 1 12.25 -5.91 16.09
N MET A 2 12.08 -4.62 15.76
CA MET A 2 10.76 -4.06 15.40
C MET A 2 10.08 -4.73 14.20
N CYS A 3 10.82 -5.12 13.16
CA CYS A 3 10.23 -5.87 12.02
C CYS A 3 9.62 -7.22 12.43
N ILE A 4 10.19 -7.90 13.42
CA ILE A 4 9.69 -9.18 13.93
C ILE A 4 8.38 -8.94 14.70
N VAL A 5 8.35 -7.91 15.54
CA VAL A 5 7.13 -7.50 16.26
C VAL A 5 6.03 -7.15 15.25
N ALA A 6 6.35 -6.39 14.21
CA ALA A 6 5.38 -6.03 13.17
C ALA A 6 4.82 -7.26 12.44
N ILE A 7 5.65 -8.27 12.12
CA ILE A 7 5.19 -9.53 11.54
C ILE A 7 4.32 -10.31 12.50
N SER A 8 4.65 -10.35 13.80
CA SER A 8 3.84 -11.05 14.80
C SER A 8 2.44 -10.44 14.98
N ILE A 9 2.29 -9.15 14.68
CA ILE A 9 0.99 -8.48 14.65
C ILE A 9 0.29 -8.77 13.32
N HIS A 10 1.01 -8.66 12.19
CA HIS A 10 0.42 -8.84 10.87
C HIS A 10 1.44 -9.29 9.82
N GLN A 11 1.31 -10.54 9.35
CA GLN A 11 2.26 -11.16 8.39
C GLN A 11 2.43 -10.40 7.06
N VAL A 12 1.38 -9.74 6.57
CA VAL A 12 1.41 -8.90 5.35
C VAL A 12 2.43 -7.76 5.42
N TYR A 13 2.91 -7.39 6.61
CA TYR A 13 3.98 -6.39 6.81
C TYR A 13 5.20 -6.62 5.89
N ILE A 14 5.55 -7.88 5.63
CA ILE A 14 6.71 -8.23 4.79
C ILE A 14 6.57 -7.75 3.33
N PHE A 15 5.34 -7.63 2.83
CA PHE A 15 5.05 -7.25 1.45
C PHE A 15 4.71 -5.76 1.32
N THR A 16 4.27 -5.11 2.41
CA THR A 16 3.87 -3.71 2.39
C THR A 16 4.99 -2.78 2.88
N PHE A 17 5.34 -2.86 4.17
CA PHE A 17 6.24 -1.89 4.81
C PHE A 17 7.70 -2.34 4.86
N PHE A 18 7.96 -3.65 4.86
CA PHE A 18 9.34 -4.14 4.89
C PHE A 18 10.21 -3.71 3.69
N PRO A 19 9.71 -3.66 2.44
CA PRO A 19 10.48 -3.15 1.30
C PRO A 19 10.98 -1.72 1.53
N MET A 20 10.16 -0.86 2.14
CA MET A 20 10.54 0.50 2.53
C MET A 20 11.67 0.50 3.56
N VAL A 21 11.65 -0.39 4.55
CA VAL A 21 12.75 -0.52 5.54
C VAL A 21 14.06 -0.85 4.83
N ILE A 22 14.04 -1.79 3.87
CA ILE A 22 15.23 -2.15 3.09
C ILE A 22 15.73 -0.96 2.27
N ILE A 23 14.84 -0.22 1.61
CA ILE A 23 15.17 0.97 0.83
C ILE A 23 15.87 2.01 1.72
N VAL A 24 15.34 2.30 2.90
CA VAL A 24 15.92 3.23 3.87
C VAL A 24 17.31 2.78 4.33
N LEU A 25 17.49 1.49 4.62
CA LEU A 25 18.79 0.97 5.03
C LEU A 25 19.85 1.08 3.92
N ILE A 26 19.45 0.81 2.66
CA ILE A 26 20.36 0.96 1.51
C ILE A 26 20.66 2.45 1.28
N TYR A 27 19.66 3.32 1.37
CA TYR A 27 19.84 4.78 1.26
C TYR A 27 20.87 5.30 2.25
N ASN A 28 20.78 4.92 3.52
CA ASN A 28 21.75 5.34 4.55
C ASN A 28 23.16 4.84 4.26
N SER A 29 23.27 3.66 3.66
CA SER A 29 24.55 3.11 3.24
C SER A 29 25.17 3.84 2.05
N LEU A 30 24.35 4.40 1.16
CA LEU A 30 24.79 5.08 -0.06
C LEU A 30 24.99 6.59 0.13
N SER A 31 24.35 7.17 1.15
CA SER A 31 24.45 8.58 1.50
C SER A 31 25.52 8.84 2.58
N ASP A 32 26.42 7.87 2.81
CA ASP A 32 27.48 7.89 3.82
C ASP A 32 27.03 8.19 5.27
N LYS A 33 25.72 8.08 5.55
CA LYS A 33 25.15 8.24 6.90
C LYS A 33 25.46 7.07 7.84
N MET A 34 25.88 5.95 7.27
CA MET A 34 26.27 4.75 8.01
C MET A 34 27.47 4.08 7.35
N LYS A 35 28.42 3.59 8.16
CA LYS A 35 29.59 2.84 7.68
C LYS A 35 29.14 1.65 6.83
N PHE A 36 29.65 1.56 5.61
CA PHE A 36 29.26 0.56 4.61
C PHE A 36 29.22 -0.88 5.13
N GLN A 37 30.19 -1.30 5.95
CA GLN A 37 30.22 -2.65 6.52
C GLN A 37 29.10 -2.87 7.55
N SER A 38 28.88 -1.91 8.45
CA SER A 38 27.79 -1.94 9.43
C SER A 38 26.42 -1.94 8.75
N SER A 39 26.27 -1.16 7.67
CA SER A 39 25.05 -1.13 6.85
C SER A 39 24.73 -2.48 6.23
N LYS A 40 25.73 -3.14 5.63
CA LYS A 40 25.55 -4.47 5.02
C LYS A 40 25.13 -5.51 6.03
N ILE A 41 25.81 -5.56 7.18
CA ILE A 41 25.48 -6.51 8.25
C ILE A 41 24.04 -6.26 8.72
N LEU A 42 23.66 -4.99 8.92
CA LEU A 42 22.30 -4.64 9.36
C LEU A 42 21.23 -5.04 8.33
N ILE A 43 21.46 -4.81 7.03
CA ILE A 43 20.54 -5.21 5.96
C ILE A 43 20.38 -6.73 5.93
N ILE A 44 21.49 -7.47 5.92
CA ILE A 44 21.48 -8.93 5.82
C ILE A 44 20.79 -9.54 7.04
N THR A 45 21.19 -9.14 8.24
CA THR A 45 20.61 -9.65 9.49
C THR A 45 19.13 -9.31 9.59
N THR A 46 18.74 -8.06 9.31
CA THR A 46 17.33 -7.64 9.34
C THR A 46 16.50 -8.43 8.33
N THR A 47 17.00 -8.62 7.11
CA THR A 47 16.32 -9.41 6.07
C THR A 47 16.17 -10.87 6.48
N PHE A 48 17.26 -11.50 6.91
CA PHE A 48 17.27 -12.89 7.31
C PHE A 48 16.27 -13.17 8.43
N PHE A 49 16.34 -12.42 9.54
CA PHE A 49 15.44 -12.64 10.68
C PHE A 49 13.98 -12.30 10.36
N THR A 50 13.74 -11.30 9.51
CA THR A 50 12.37 -10.95 9.09
C THR A 50 11.75 -12.05 8.22
N ILE A 51 12.51 -12.61 7.27
CA ILE A 51 12.05 -13.73 6.44
C ILE A 51 11.82 -14.97 7.32
N CYS A 52 12.75 -15.31 8.22
CA CYS A 52 12.57 -16.43 9.15
C CYS A 52 11.31 -16.26 10.01
N ALA A 53 11.09 -15.07 10.57
CA ALA A 53 9.88 -14.78 11.34
C ALA A 53 8.62 -14.95 10.49
N PHE A 54 8.60 -14.40 9.27
CA PHE A 54 7.47 -14.58 8.35
C PHE A 54 7.17 -16.06 8.08
N LEU A 55 8.19 -16.86 7.76
CA LEU A 55 8.00 -18.30 7.52
C LEU A 55 7.44 -19.02 8.75
N VAL A 56 7.93 -18.68 9.95
CA VAL A 56 7.41 -19.24 11.20
C VAL A 56 5.93 -18.88 11.37
N PHE A 57 5.58 -17.59 11.34
CA PHE A 57 4.20 -17.16 11.58
C PHE A 57 3.21 -17.56 10.47
N GLN A 58 3.68 -17.65 9.22
CA GLN A 58 2.83 -17.99 8.08
C GLN A 58 2.48 -19.48 8.05
N PHE A 59 3.42 -20.36 8.42
CA PHE A 59 3.24 -21.81 8.30
C PHE A 59 2.99 -22.53 9.63
N TYR A 60 3.39 -21.95 10.75
CA TYR A 60 3.06 -22.50 12.07
C TYR A 60 1.88 -21.74 12.65
N LYS A 61 0.78 -22.46 12.91
CA LYS A 61 -0.37 -21.90 13.62
C LYS A 61 0.04 -21.59 15.07
N VAL A 62 0.33 -20.32 15.34
CA VAL A 62 0.53 -19.81 16.70
C VAL A 62 -0.81 -19.30 17.23
N THR A 63 -1.84 -20.16 17.27
CA THR A 63 -3.13 -19.82 17.88
C THR A 63 -3.28 -20.58 19.19
N LYS A 64 -3.65 -19.85 20.27
CA LYS A 64 -3.98 -20.46 21.56
C LYS A 64 -5.24 -21.33 21.47
N TYR A 65 -6.11 -21.02 20.52
CA TYR A 65 -7.40 -21.68 20.32
C TYR A 65 -7.33 -22.63 19.13
N PRO A 66 -7.85 -23.86 19.27
CA PRO A 66 -7.81 -24.88 18.21
C PRO A 66 -8.81 -24.60 17.08
N ASP A 67 -9.95 -23.96 17.38
CA ASP A 67 -11.02 -23.70 16.44
C ASP A 67 -11.78 -22.39 16.77
N MET A 68 -12.62 -21.97 15.82
CA MET A 68 -13.44 -20.75 15.91
C MET A 68 -14.49 -20.80 17.01
N GLU A 69 -15.00 -21.99 17.35
CA GLU A 69 -16.03 -22.14 18.37
C GLU A 69 -15.43 -21.82 19.74
N THR A 70 -14.27 -22.40 20.03
CA THR A 70 -13.51 -22.15 21.26
C THR A 70 -13.07 -20.68 21.37
N LEU A 71 -12.66 -20.06 20.26
CA LEU A 71 -12.33 -18.63 20.24
C LEU A 71 -13.58 -17.77 20.50
N THR A 72 -14.70 -18.09 19.86
CA THR A 72 -15.95 -17.32 20.01
C THR A 72 -16.48 -17.41 21.43
N GLN A 73 -16.42 -18.59 22.06
CA GLN A 73 -16.77 -18.79 23.48
C GLN A 73 -15.84 -17.99 24.42
N ALA A 74 -14.54 -17.94 24.13
CA ALA A 74 -13.61 -17.14 24.91
C ALA A 74 -13.91 -15.63 24.78
N ILE A 75 -14.17 -15.13 23.57
CA ILE A 75 -14.47 -13.71 23.34
C ILE A 75 -15.83 -13.31 23.90
N SER A 76 -16.83 -14.19 23.81
CA SER A 76 -18.18 -13.93 24.31
C SER A 76 -18.24 -13.82 25.83
N SER A 77 -17.27 -14.43 26.54
CA SER A 77 -17.14 -14.27 27.99
C SER A 77 -16.69 -12.85 28.43
N TYR A 78 -16.12 -12.07 27.52
CA TYR A 78 -15.67 -10.69 27.79
C TYR A 78 -16.45 -9.63 27.00
N THR A 79 -17.18 -10.00 25.94
CA THR A 79 -17.85 -9.06 25.03
C THR A 79 -19.16 -9.62 24.47
N ASN A 80 -20.12 -8.74 24.16
CA ASN A 80 -21.37 -9.13 23.48
C ASN A 80 -21.24 -9.14 21.93
N ILE A 81 -20.02 -9.06 21.41
CA ILE A 81 -19.76 -8.98 19.96
C ILE A 81 -19.64 -10.40 19.42
N THR A 82 -20.37 -10.74 18.36
CA THR A 82 -20.27 -12.03 17.66
C THR A 82 -19.31 -11.87 16.47
N PRO A 83 -18.01 -12.15 16.60
CA PRO A 83 -17.02 -11.75 15.61
C PRO A 83 -16.73 -12.95 14.70
N VAL A 84 -17.75 -13.48 14.03
CA VAL A 84 -17.64 -14.84 13.46
C VAL A 84 -16.95 -14.83 12.09
N SER A 85 -17.20 -13.84 11.22
CA SER A 85 -16.76 -13.89 9.83
C SER A 85 -15.35 -13.35 9.59
N LEU A 86 -14.92 -12.31 10.31
CA LEU A 86 -13.61 -11.69 10.08
C LEU A 86 -12.48 -12.45 10.80
N LEU A 87 -12.73 -12.90 12.04
CA LEU A 87 -11.75 -13.67 12.80
C LEU A 87 -11.52 -15.07 12.20
N SER A 88 -12.55 -15.68 11.61
CA SER A 88 -12.38 -16.96 10.92
C SER A 88 -11.47 -16.82 9.71
N TYR A 89 -11.65 -15.76 8.93
CA TYR A 89 -10.79 -15.42 7.82
C TYR A 89 -9.33 -15.18 8.27
N ASP A 90 -9.10 -14.35 9.29
CA ASP A 90 -7.75 -13.95 9.69
C ASP A 90 -6.97 -15.06 10.43
N TYR A 91 -7.63 -15.92 11.22
CA TYR A 91 -6.96 -16.86 12.13
C TYR A 91 -7.09 -18.34 11.76
N PHE A 92 -8.15 -18.74 11.03
CA PHE A 92 -8.47 -20.16 10.85
C PHE A 92 -8.48 -20.63 9.40
N PHE A 93 -8.60 -19.72 8.44
CA PHE A 93 -8.54 -20.08 7.03
C PHE A 93 -7.13 -20.53 6.65
N ASN A 94 -7.05 -21.66 5.94
CA ASN A 94 -5.80 -22.10 5.35
C ASN A 94 -5.55 -21.36 4.02
N PHE A 95 -4.41 -21.62 3.37
CA PHE A 95 -4.06 -21.00 2.10
C PHE A 95 -5.12 -21.25 0.99
N ASN A 96 -5.67 -22.46 0.91
CA ASN A 96 -6.68 -22.81 -0.11
C ASN A 96 -7.98 -22.05 0.14
N ASP A 97 -8.40 -21.88 1.38
CA ASP A 97 -9.59 -21.10 1.74
C ASP A 97 -9.43 -19.63 1.34
N HIS A 98 -8.25 -19.05 1.61
CA HIS A 98 -7.88 -17.70 1.18
C HIS A 98 -7.91 -17.55 -0.33
N ALA A 99 -7.25 -18.47 -1.06
CA ALA A 99 -7.20 -18.44 -2.51
C ALA A 99 -8.61 -18.58 -3.12
N ASN A 100 -9.41 -19.55 -2.66
CA ASN A 100 -10.77 -19.77 -3.15
C ASN A 100 -11.66 -18.53 -2.95
N LEU A 101 -11.58 -17.89 -1.78
CA LEU A 101 -12.34 -16.68 -1.50
C LEU A 101 -11.85 -15.48 -2.34
N ALA A 102 -10.54 -15.35 -2.54
CA ALA A 102 -9.95 -14.32 -3.39
C ALA A 102 -10.39 -14.49 -4.85
N PHE A 103 -10.36 -15.72 -5.39
CA PHE A 103 -10.82 -16.02 -6.74
C PHE A 103 -12.32 -15.79 -6.92
N LYS A 104 -13.14 -16.20 -5.94
CA LYS A 104 -14.59 -15.96 -5.97
C LYS A 104 -14.94 -14.47 -6.07
N ASN A 105 -14.16 -13.62 -5.41
CA ASN A 105 -14.36 -12.17 -5.40
C ASN A 105 -13.46 -11.42 -6.40
N LEU A 106 -12.69 -12.13 -7.24
CA LEU A 106 -11.64 -11.52 -8.06
C LEU A 106 -12.17 -10.43 -8.98
N ARG A 107 -13.29 -10.68 -9.67
CA ARG A 107 -13.93 -9.69 -10.54
C ARG A 107 -14.25 -8.42 -9.75
N HIS A 108 -14.90 -8.58 -8.59
CA HIS A 108 -15.29 -7.46 -7.74
C HIS A 108 -14.06 -6.67 -7.27
N ASN A 109 -13.05 -7.37 -6.77
CA ASN A 109 -11.81 -6.79 -6.26
C ASN A 109 -11.06 -6.02 -7.36
N ILE A 110 -10.97 -6.57 -8.58
CA ILE A 110 -10.37 -5.88 -9.73
C ILE A 110 -11.09 -4.55 -10.02
N PHE A 111 -12.42 -4.56 -10.10
CA PHE A 111 -13.18 -3.33 -10.36
C PHE A 111 -13.03 -2.30 -9.25
N ALA A 112 -13.15 -2.72 -7.99
CA ALA A 112 -12.92 -1.86 -6.84
C ALA A 112 -11.48 -1.31 -6.82
N GLY A 113 -10.51 -2.11 -7.25
CA GLY A 113 -9.11 -1.72 -7.37
C GLY A 113 -8.86 -0.70 -8.47
N ILE A 114 -9.37 -0.92 -9.68
CA ILE A 114 -9.29 0.04 -10.79
C ILE A 114 -9.89 1.37 -10.37
N TYR A 115 -11.06 1.32 -9.73
CA TYR A 115 -11.73 2.50 -9.20
C TYR A 115 -10.88 3.24 -8.16
N THR A 116 -10.32 2.51 -7.19
CA THR A 116 -9.43 3.08 -6.16
C THR A 116 -8.17 3.70 -6.78
N VAL A 117 -7.51 3.01 -7.70
CA VAL A 117 -6.35 3.52 -8.43
C VAL A 117 -6.69 4.79 -9.22
N THR A 118 -7.88 4.86 -9.81
CA THR A 118 -8.34 6.05 -10.54
C THR A 118 -8.45 7.27 -9.62
N ILE A 119 -8.98 7.08 -8.41
CA ILE A 119 -9.05 8.14 -7.40
C ILE A 119 -7.66 8.57 -6.93
N LEU A 120 -6.79 7.59 -6.70
CA LEU A 120 -5.42 7.83 -6.22
C LEU A 120 -4.47 8.30 -7.34
N LEU A 121 -4.91 8.30 -8.60
CA LEU A 121 -4.08 8.61 -9.77
C LEU A 121 -3.33 9.94 -9.63
N PRO A 122 -3.93 11.04 -9.16
CA PRO A 122 -3.19 12.30 -9.01
C PRO A 122 -2.05 12.22 -7.99
N LEU A 123 -2.25 11.48 -6.88
CA LEU A 123 -1.20 11.24 -5.89
C LEU A 123 -0.10 10.36 -6.48
N ILE A 124 -0.47 9.31 -7.23
CA ILE A 124 0.49 8.44 -7.93
C ILE A 124 1.31 9.26 -8.93
N ILE A 125 0.69 10.17 -9.68
CA ILE A 125 1.37 11.08 -10.61
C ILE A 125 2.33 12.01 -9.84
N GLY A 126 1.89 12.56 -8.70
CA GLY A 126 2.73 13.38 -7.83
C GLY A 126 3.98 12.64 -7.35
N PHE A 127 3.83 11.43 -6.83
CA PHE A 127 4.96 10.59 -6.42
C PHE A 127 5.85 10.21 -7.59
N ARG A 128 5.27 9.82 -8.74
CA ARG A 128 6.03 9.56 -9.97
C ARG A 128 6.89 10.76 -10.34
N PHE A 129 6.32 11.97 -10.30
CA PHE A 129 7.07 13.20 -10.58
C PHE A 129 8.22 13.37 -9.60
N ILE A 130 7.95 13.27 -8.29
CA ILE A 130 8.98 13.44 -7.25
C ILE A 130 10.12 12.45 -7.46
N TRP A 131 9.83 11.16 -7.53
CA TRP A 131 10.86 10.13 -7.65
C TRP A 131 11.62 10.17 -8.97
N HIS A 132 10.93 10.48 -10.06
CA HIS A 132 11.58 10.65 -11.35
C HIS A 132 12.53 11.86 -11.36
N PHE A 133 12.07 12.99 -10.81
CA PHE A 133 12.87 14.20 -10.73
C PHE A 133 14.09 14.00 -9.82
N SER A 134 13.91 13.46 -8.61
CA SER A 134 15.01 13.18 -7.69
C SER A 134 16.02 12.19 -8.29
N SER A 135 15.54 11.18 -9.03
CA SER A 135 16.41 10.25 -9.75
C SER A 135 17.30 10.92 -10.79
N ASN A 136 16.74 11.86 -11.56
CA ASN A 136 17.47 12.57 -12.61
C ASN A 136 18.37 13.68 -12.06
N ALA A 137 17.99 14.31 -10.94
CA ALA A 137 18.78 15.34 -10.27
C ALA A 137 20.01 14.76 -9.55
N SER A 138 19.94 13.49 -9.15
CA SER A 138 21.03 12.81 -8.45
C SER A 138 22.28 12.66 -9.32
N SER A 139 23.41 13.20 -8.83
CA SER A 139 24.73 13.03 -9.43
C SER A 139 25.25 11.58 -9.32
N SER A 140 24.84 10.85 -8.28
CA SER A 140 25.20 9.44 -8.06
C SER A 140 24.18 8.52 -8.75
N LYS A 141 24.67 7.61 -9.61
CA LYS A 141 23.85 6.58 -10.25
C LYS A 141 23.18 5.65 -9.22
N ASN A 142 23.86 5.37 -8.11
CA ASN A 142 23.36 4.48 -7.06
C ASN A 142 22.20 5.14 -6.29
N LEU A 143 22.36 6.39 -5.87
CA LEU A 143 21.28 7.16 -5.22
C LEU A 143 20.12 7.40 -6.20
N GLY A 144 20.41 7.70 -7.46
CA GLY A 144 19.40 7.77 -8.53
C GLY A 144 18.62 6.47 -8.69
N GLY A 145 19.27 5.32 -8.50
CA GLY A 145 18.63 4.01 -8.44
C GLY A 145 17.66 3.85 -7.27
N ILE A 146 18.00 4.36 -6.09
CA ILE A 146 17.15 4.27 -4.88
C ILE A 146 15.84 5.04 -5.05
N TYR A 147 15.84 6.23 -5.66
CA TYR A 147 14.58 6.94 -5.91
C TYR A 147 13.68 6.17 -6.89
N ARG A 148 14.25 5.50 -7.89
CA ARG A 148 13.48 4.62 -8.79
C ARG A 148 12.89 3.43 -8.03
N ILE A 149 13.70 2.77 -7.20
CA ILE A 149 13.23 1.65 -6.36
C ILE A 149 12.14 2.13 -5.40
N SER A 150 12.24 3.35 -4.86
CA SER A 150 11.21 3.95 -3.98
C SER A 150 9.84 4.04 -4.66
N PHE A 151 9.80 4.44 -5.94
CA PHE A 151 8.56 4.45 -6.73
C PHE A 151 7.99 3.05 -6.97
N PHE A 152 8.85 2.04 -7.16
CA PHE A 152 8.43 0.66 -7.43
C PHE A 152 8.22 -0.19 -6.17
N ALA A 153 8.58 0.29 -4.98
CA ALA A 153 8.38 -0.41 -3.71
C ALA A 153 6.95 -0.95 -3.51
N PRO A 154 5.88 -0.21 -3.89
CA PRO A 154 4.51 -0.70 -3.94
C PRO A 154 4.29 -2.06 -4.63
N LEU A 155 5.10 -2.39 -5.64
CA LEU A 155 4.96 -3.65 -6.37
C LEU A 155 5.25 -4.87 -5.50
N ALA A 156 5.99 -4.72 -4.40
CA ALA A 156 6.18 -5.79 -3.43
C ALA A 156 4.87 -6.21 -2.74
N ALA A 157 3.82 -5.38 -2.78
CA ALA A 157 2.51 -5.71 -2.23
C ALA A 157 1.62 -6.51 -3.18
N VAL A 158 2.03 -6.78 -4.42
CA VAL A 158 1.26 -7.58 -5.39
C VAL A 158 0.80 -8.94 -4.81
N PRO A 159 1.64 -9.72 -4.10
CA PRO A 159 1.20 -10.96 -3.47
C PRO A 159 0.02 -10.78 -2.50
N VAL A 160 -0.08 -9.63 -1.83
CA VAL A 160 -1.16 -9.31 -0.89
C VAL A 160 -2.50 -9.23 -1.62
N PHE A 161 -2.54 -8.59 -2.79
CA PHE A 161 -3.76 -8.47 -3.59
C PHE A 161 -4.22 -9.80 -4.17
N ILE A 162 -3.32 -10.78 -4.31
CA ILE A 162 -3.65 -12.14 -4.73
C ILE A 162 -4.25 -12.95 -3.57
N LEU A 163 -3.72 -12.78 -2.36
CA LEU A 163 -4.07 -13.60 -1.20
C LEU A 163 -5.20 -13.02 -0.34
N THR A 164 -5.55 -11.75 -0.54
CA THR A 164 -6.50 -11.05 0.32
C THR A 164 -7.69 -10.45 -0.43
N ILE A 165 -8.80 -10.31 0.29
CA ILE A 165 -10.05 -9.76 -0.25
C ILE A 165 -10.24 -8.25 0.01
N ASP A 166 -9.53 -7.69 1.00
CA ASP A 166 -9.68 -6.29 1.41
C ASP A 166 -8.72 -5.35 0.66
N TRP A 167 -8.93 -5.21 -0.65
CA TRP A 167 -8.05 -4.42 -1.51
C TRP A 167 -7.99 -2.94 -1.10
N GLY A 168 -9.09 -2.38 -0.60
CA GLY A 168 -9.17 -0.98 -0.19
C GLY A 168 -8.15 -0.64 0.92
N ARG A 169 -8.09 -1.46 1.96
CA ARG A 169 -7.09 -1.33 3.03
C ARG A 169 -5.66 -1.42 2.51
N TRP A 170 -5.40 -2.31 1.56
CA TRP A 170 -4.05 -2.52 1.02
C TRP A 170 -3.58 -1.41 0.09
N PHE A 171 -4.48 -0.79 -0.70
CA PHE A 171 -4.14 0.41 -1.45
C PHE A 171 -3.71 1.56 -0.53
N ALA A 172 -4.42 1.77 0.57
CA ALA A 172 -4.03 2.78 1.56
C ALA A 172 -2.66 2.47 2.18
N ALA A 173 -2.44 1.23 2.60
CA ALA A 173 -1.16 0.79 3.16
C ALA A 173 0.00 1.03 2.17
N VAL A 174 -0.17 0.65 0.91
CA VAL A 174 0.80 0.86 -0.16
C VAL A 174 1.10 2.35 -0.36
N LEU A 175 0.07 3.20 -0.39
CA LEU A 175 0.26 4.64 -0.55
C LEU A 175 0.99 5.28 0.64
N ILE A 176 0.69 4.83 1.86
CA ILE A 176 1.38 5.28 3.07
C ILE A 176 2.89 5.04 2.96
N THR A 177 3.34 3.93 2.36
CA THR A 177 4.78 3.69 2.18
C THR A 177 5.48 4.79 1.39
N GLN A 178 4.80 5.38 0.39
CA GLN A 178 5.36 6.47 -0.42
C GLN A 178 5.50 7.76 0.40
N PHE A 179 4.51 8.07 1.23
CA PHE A 179 4.59 9.19 2.16
C PHE A 179 5.68 9.01 3.19
N VAL A 180 5.80 7.81 3.78
CA VAL A 180 6.85 7.54 4.77
C VAL A 180 8.23 7.68 4.16
N LEU A 181 8.46 7.15 2.94
CA LEU A 181 9.72 7.36 2.22
C LEU A 181 9.99 8.83 1.95
N LEU A 182 8.98 9.58 1.48
CA LEU A 182 9.11 11.02 1.22
C LEU A 182 9.50 11.80 2.48
N ILE A 183 8.77 11.58 3.57
CA ILE A 183 9.04 12.20 4.88
C ILE A 183 10.41 11.78 5.38
N TYR A 184 10.79 10.52 5.21
CA TYR A 184 12.09 10.01 5.63
C TYR A 184 13.24 10.76 4.93
N TYR A 185 13.18 10.92 3.61
CA TYR A 185 14.21 11.64 2.87
C TYR A 185 14.25 13.12 3.23
N LEU A 186 13.09 13.76 3.41
CA LEU A 186 13.00 15.15 3.88
C LEU A 186 13.62 15.35 5.27
N ALA A 187 13.30 14.46 6.21
CA ALA A 187 13.88 14.46 7.56
C ALA A 187 15.39 14.16 7.57
N ASN A 188 15.92 13.70 6.44
CA ASN A 188 17.34 13.40 6.22
C ASN A 188 18.03 14.45 5.35
N ASP A 189 17.41 15.60 5.15
CA ASP A 189 17.96 16.71 4.38
C ASP A 189 18.34 16.34 2.93
N ASP A 190 17.57 15.46 2.30
CA ASP A 190 17.85 15.02 0.93
C ASP A 190 17.58 16.14 -0.09
N GLU A 191 18.65 16.72 -0.63
CA GLU A 191 18.61 17.83 -1.59
C GLU A 191 17.81 17.49 -2.87
N ASN A 192 17.96 16.27 -3.39
CA ASN A 192 17.29 15.85 -4.63
C ASN A 192 15.77 15.78 -4.43
N VAL A 193 15.31 15.39 -3.25
CA VAL A 193 13.89 15.37 -2.89
C VAL A 193 13.36 16.78 -2.63
N TYR A 194 14.13 17.66 -1.96
CA TYR A 194 13.75 19.06 -1.80
C TYR A 194 13.59 19.79 -3.14
N LEU A 195 14.51 19.58 -4.08
CA LEU A 195 14.44 20.16 -5.42
C LEU A 195 13.20 19.65 -6.17
N ALA A 196 12.91 18.35 -6.06
CA ALA A 196 11.74 17.75 -6.70
C ALA A 196 10.41 18.33 -6.16
N ILE A 197 10.28 18.48 -4.84
CA ILE A 197 9.09 19.07 -4.22
C ILE A 197 8.96 20.55 -4.60
N SER A 198 10.07 21.29 -4.62
CA SER A 198 10.08 22.70 -5.03
C SER A 198 9.62 22.87 -6.48
N SER A 199 10.11 22.02 -7.39
CA SER A 199 9.66 22.00 -8.78
C SER A 199 8.19 21.58 -8.92
N LEU A 200 7.74 20.61 -8.11
CA LEU A 200 6.33 20.21 -8.09
C LEU A 200 5.44 21.37 -7.62
N ARG A 201 5.83 22.07 -6.55
CA ARG A 201 5.13 23.24 -6.03
C ARG A 201 5.00 24.33 -7.08
N GLU A 202 6.08 24.64 -7.79
CA GLU A 202 6.06 25.64 -8.87
C GLU A 202 5.06 25.25 -9.97
N ARG A 203 5.10 23.99 -10.43
CA ARG A 203 4.16 23.47 -11.44
C ARG A 203 2.71 23.47 -10.95
N LEU A 204 2.49 23.15 -9.68
CA LEU A 204 1.16 23.16 -9.07
C LEU A 204 0.65 24.59 -8.84
N SER A 205 1.52 25.56 -8.63
CA SER A 205 1.13 26.97 -8.47
C SER A 205 0.56 27.57 -9.77
N LEU A 206 0.93 27.00 -10.93
CA LEU A 206 0.34 27.33 -12.23
C LEU A 206 -1.05 26.71 -12.41
N PHE A 207 -1.35 25.66 -11.66
CA PHE A 207 -2.68 25.07 -11.59
C PHE A 207 -3.52 25.84 -10.57
N LYS A 208 -4.79 26.15 -10.89
CA LYS A 208 -5.74 26.70 -9.91
C LYS A 208 -6.09 25.60 -8.90
N PRO A 209 -5.54 25.59 -7.67
CA PRO A 209 -5.69 24.45 -6.76
C PRO A 209 -7.15 24.26 -6.34
N SER A 210 -7.92 25.36 -6.33
CA SER A 210 -9.37 25.38 -6.12
C SER A 210 -10.16 24.63 -7.19
N LEU A 211 -9.70 24.61 -8.44
CA LEU A 211 -10.36 23.86 -9.52
C LEU A 211 -10.14 22.36 -9.36
N TYR A 212 -8.93 21.95 -8.98
CA TYR A 212 -8.61 20.55 -8.71
C TYR A 212 -9.34 20.02 -7.46
N LEU A 213 -9.31 20.77 -6.35
CA LEU A 213 -10.14 20.49 -5.16
C LEU A 213 -11.62 20.45 -5.51
N GLY A 214 -12.09 21.37 -6.34
CA GLY A 214 -13.47 21.40 -6.84
C GLY A 214 -13.82 20.14 -7.62
N ILE A 215 -12.98 19.70 -8.55
CA ILE A 215 -13.17 18.45 -9.31
C ILE A 215 -13.16 17.24 -8.36
N LEU A 216 -12.25 17.19 -7.40
CA LEU A 216 -12.13 16.07 -6.47
C LEU A 216 -13.32 15.99 -5.50
N LEU A 217 -13.83 17.13 -5.06
CA LEU A 217 -15.03 17.27 -4.25
C LEU A 217 -16.29 16.93 -5.05
N VAL A 218 -16.44 17.45 -6.28
CA VAL A 218 -17.56 17.09 -7.17
C VAL A 218 -17.52 15.59 -7.48
N PHE A 219 -16.34 15.03 -7.72
CA PHE A 219 -16.15 13.60 -7.91
C PHE A 219 -16.54 12.80 -6.66
N HIS A 220 -16.11 13.22 -5.46
CA HIS A 220 -16.53 12.59 -4.19
C HIS A 220 -18.03 12.72 -3.94
N MET A 221 -18.65 13.86 -4.26
CA MET A 221 -20.10 14.05 -4.13
C MET A 221 -20.90 13.17 -5.09
N LEU A 222 -20.43 13.00 -6.32
CA LEU A 222 -21.05 12.11 -7.31
C LEU A 222 -20.93 10.62 -6.92
N VAL A 223 -19.89 10.29 -6.17
CA VAL A 223 -19.57 8.94 -5.70
C VAL A 223 -20.33 8.58 -4.42
N GLY A 224 -20.48 9.51 -3.48
CA GLY A 224 -21.12 9.27 -2.18
C GLY A 224 -20.12 8.95 -1.06
N ARG A 225 -20.62 8.47 0.10
CA ARG A 225 -19.77 8.12 1.26
C ARG A 225 -18.88 6.92 0.94
N PHE A 226 -17.58 7.07 1.23
CA PHE A 226 -16.57 6.02 1.12
C PHE A 226 -16.69 5.04 2.31
N GLU A 227 -17.77 4.25 2.34
CA GLU A 227 -17.85 3.09 3.23
C GLU A 227 -17.29 1.89 2.48
N ALA A 228 -16.36 1.14 3.08
CA ALA A 228 -15.77 -0.06 2.47
C ALA A 228 -16.84 -1.12 2.08
N ALA A 229 -18.03 -1.05 2.68
CA ALA A 229 -19.20 -1.85 2.31
C ALA A 229 -20.07 -1.22 1.18
N ALA A 230 -20.03 0.11 0.99
CA ALA A 230 -20.81 0.86 -0.01
C ALA A 230 -20.02 1.26 -1.28
N THR A 231 -18.70 0.99 -1.29
CA THR A 231 -17.84 1.08 -2.49
C THR A 231 -18.42 0.28 -3.67
N LEU A 232 -19.19 -0.78 -3.41
CA LEU A 232 -19.98 -1.55 -4.39
C LEU A 232 -20.98 -0.69 -5.18
N GLY A 233 -21.88 0.01 -4.48
CA GLY A 233 -22.90 0.85 -5.15
C GLY A 233 -22.28 2.04 -5.89
N SER A 234 -21.12 2.49 -5.43
CA SER A 234 -20.37 3.60 -6.01
C SER A 234 -19.58 3.16 -7.25
N ALA A 235 -18.97 1.97 -7.21
CA ALA A 235 -18.28 1.36 -8.35
C ALA A 235 -19.25 1.00 -9.47
N ASP A 236 -20.44 0.46 -9.16
CA ASP A 236 -21.46 0.15 -10.17
C ASP A 236 -22.03 1.41 -10.83
N LYS A 237 -22.23 2.49 -10.06
CA LYS A 237 -22.59 3.81 -10.60
C LYS A 237 -21.49 4.38 -11.50
N PHE A 238 -20.23 4.24 -11.07
CA PHE A 238 -19.07 4.66 -11.88
C PHE A 238 -19.00 3.88 -13.19
N ILE A 239 -19.18 2.55 -13.17
CA ILE A 239 -19.21 1.70 -14.37
C ILE A 239 -20.35 2.12 -15.31
N LYS A 240 -21.56 2.36 -14.79
CA LYS A 240 -22.68 2.86 -15.59
C LYS A 240 -22.41 4.24 -16.20
N LEU A 241 -21.75 5.13 -15.47
CA LEU A 241 -21.40 6.46 -15.97
C LEU A 241 -20.31 6.37 -17.04
N PHE A 242 -19.26 5.58 -16.79
CA PHE A 242 -18.12 5.42 -17.68
C PHE A 242 -18.49 4.70 -18.98
N SER A 243 -19.33 3.66 -18.91
CA SER A 243 -19.86 2.99 -20.11
C SER A 243 -20.76 3.90 -20.94
N LYS A 244 -21.55 4.76 -20.28
CA LYS A 244 -22.38 5.76 -20.96
C LYS A 244 -21.54 6.84 -21.64
N LEU A 245 -20.45 7.30 -21.01
CA LEU A 245 -19.48 8.24 -21.61
C LEU A 245 -18.73 7.62 -22.79
N LEU A 246 -18.28 6.37 -22.68
CA LEU A 246 -17.64 5.64 -23.78
C LEU A 246 -18.58 5.48 -24.98
N ASN A 247 -19.85 5.15 -24.74
CA ASN A 247 -20.85 5.02 -25.81
C ASN A 247 -21.11 6.37 -26.50
N ILE A 248 -21.18 7.47 -25.75
CA ILE A 248 -21.34 8.82 -26.32
C ILE A 248 -20.14 9.19 -27.20
N LEU A 249 -18.92 8.87 -26.74
CA LEU A 249 -17.69 9.11 -27.52
C LEU A 249 -17.59 8.23 -28.76
N ALA A 250 -18.11 6.99 -28.71
CA ALA A 250 -18.15 6.07 -29.84
C ALA A 250 -19.22 6.45 -30.89
N THR A 251 -20.29 7.16 -30.50
CA THR A 251 -21.31 7.69 -31.42
C THR A 251 -20.97 9.05 -32.03
N CYS A 252 -19.86 9.66 -31.63
CA CYS A 252 -19.36 10.94 -32.14
C CYS A 252 -18.21 10.78 -33.17
N GLN A 253 -17.98 9.56 -33.68
CA GLN A 253 -17.17 9.29 -34.88
C GLN A 253 -18.10 8.99 -36.06
#